data_AF-Q2LTM8-F1
#
_entry.id   AF-Q2LTM8-F1
#
_cell.length_a   1.000
_cell.length_b   1.000
_cell.length_c   1.000
_cell.angle_alpha   90.00
_cell.angle_beta   90.00
_cell.angle_gamma   90.00
#
_symmetry.space_group_name_H-M   'P 1'
#
loop_
_entity.id
_entity.type
_entity.pdbx_description
1 polymer ?
#
loop_
_entity_poly.entity_id
_entity_poly.type
_entity_poly.pdbx_seq_one_letter_code
_entity_poly.pdbx_strand_id
1 'polypeptide(L)'
;MDKKRNRTGALRSFLFACVITAPILICACSHYMARPSFGEANEYFSQGNYIASLSKYEQIMKKYPAAGDRVLFEMGIIYAYPGNEQKDYQKSLECFQKLLKDYPESRYRQDSVEMIAHVDNVAIKDKRIIALQKQITTLEQELKSRDNEVAALRKNIEALERELKNRISAIPNMPADRILIEKRKRRLTLIARDKVLKMYKIALGGNPDGPKIRQGDNKTPEGTYIIDSRNRDSRYHLALHISYPNDEDRKRARRLGVSPGGNIMIHGLRNGFSWIGDFHTANDWTKGCIAVTNEEIEEIARLVRNGTIVHILP
;
A
#
# COMPACT_ATOMS: atom_id res chain seq x y z
N MET A 1 -33.68 -30.02 111.54
CA MET A 1 -33.40 -28.57 111.44
C MET A 1 -31.99 -28.38 110.90
N ASP A 2 -31.91 -27.57 109.86
CA ASP A 2 -30.78 -26.77 109.35
C ASP A 2 -29.37 -27.36 109.08
N LYS A 3 -29.08 -27.36 107.76
CA LYS A 3 -27.96 -26.70 107.07
C LYS A 3 -26.58 -26.68 107.74
N LYS A 4 -25.62 -27.32 107.05
CA LYS A 4 -24.33 -26.68 106.71
C LYS A 4 -23.86 -27.10 105.31
N ARG A 5 -23.92 -26.13 104.39
CA ARG A 5 -23.32 -26.09 103.05
C ARG A 5 -21.79 -25.97 103.15
N ASN A 6 -21.07 -26.59 102.20
CA ASN A 6 -19.73 -26.27 101.65
C ASN A 6 -18.89 -27.56 101.54
N ARG A 7 -18.09 -27.84 100.51
CA ARG A 7 -17.64 -27.12 99.32
C ARG A 7 -17.04 -28.21 98.41
N THR A 8 -17.80 -28.72 97.44
CA THR A 8 -17.30 -29.73 96.48
C THR A 8 -17.56 -29.32 95.02
N GLY A 9 -17.81 -28.03 94.77
CA GLY A 9 -18.11 -27.50 93.44
C GLY A 9 -17.05 -26.58 92.82
N ALA A 10 -15.94 -26.28 93.51
CA ALA A 10 -14.97 -25.29 93.02
C ALA A 10 -13.76 -25.87 92.27
N LEU A 11 -13.53 -27.20 92.31
CA LEU A 11 -12.35 -27.81 91.69
C LEU A 11 -12.58 -28.41 90.30
N ARG A 12 -13.85 -28.58 89.88
CA ARG A 12 -14.19 -29.12 88.54
C ARG A 12 -14.46 -28.05 87.48
N SER A 13 -14.69 -26.80 87.88
CA SER A 13 -14.96 -25.69 86.95
C SER A 13 -13.69 -24.93 86.52
N PHE A 14 -12.53 -25.21 87.14
CA PHE A 14 -11.25 -24.59 86.76
C PHE A 14 -10.49 -25.37 85.67
N LEU A 15 -10.78 -26.66 85.49
CA LEU A 15 -10.09 -27.49 84.49
C LEU A 15 -10.65 -27.36 83.07
N PHE A 16 -11.87 -26.84 82.89
CA PHE A 16 -12.47 -26.63 81.56
C PHE A 16 -12.19 -25.24 80.95
N ALA A 17 -11.77 -24.26 81.75
CA ALA A 17 -11.45 -22.92 81.26
C ALA A 17 -10.02 -22.80 80.65
N CYS A 18 -9.13 -23.75 80.93
CA CYS A 18 -7.76 -23.74 80.39
C CYS A 18 -7.60 -24.42 79.02
N VAL A 19 -8.60 -25.16 78.53
CA VAL A 19 -8.48 -25.89 77.25
C VAL A 19 -8.99 -25.09 76.05
N ILE A 20 -9.86 -24.09 76.25
CA ILE A 20 -10.39 -23.23 75.17
C ILE A 20 -9.61 -21.90 75.05
N THR A 21 -8.85 -21.51 76.07
CA THR A 21 -7.97 -20.32 76.01
C THR A 21 -6.60 -20.64 75.40
N ALA A 22 -6.14 -21.90 75.46
CA ALA A 22 -4.85 -22.31 74.91
C ALA A 22 -4.73 -22.15 73.38
N PRO A 23 -5.72 -22.48 72.52
CA PRO A 23 -5.58 -22.32 71.07
C PRO A 23 -5.49 -20.84 70.64
N ILE A 24 -6.26 -19.97 71.30
CA ILE A 24 -6.33 -18.53 71.00
C ILE A 24 -5.02 -17.83 71.45
N LEU A 25 -4.47 -18.22 72.60
CA LEU A 25 -3.19 -17.71 73.09
C LEU A 25 -2.00 -18.20 72.27
N ILE A 26 -1.99 -19.47 71.81
CA ILE A 26 -0.92 -20.01 70.96
C ILE A 26 -0.90 -19.32 69.59
N CYS A 27 -2.07 -19.04 69.00
CA CYS A 27 -2.18 -18.32 67.72
C CYS A 27 -1.69 -16.87 67.84
N ALA A 28 -2.11 -16.15 68.89
CA ALA A 28 -1.67 -14.78 69.15
C ALA A 28 -0.16 -14.68 69.47
N CYS A 29 0.38 -15.64 70.23
CA CYS A 29 1.82 -15.71 70.53
C CYS A 29 2.65 -16.00 69.27
N SER A 30 2.19 -16.88 68.38
CA SER A 30 2.91 -17.17 67.12
C SER A 30 2.97 -15.95 66.20
N HIS A 31 1.89 -15.17 66.07
CA HIS A 31 1.91 -13.92 65.31
C HIS A 31 2.82 -12.86 65.94
N TYR A 32 2.83 -12.76 67.28
CA TYR A 32 3.69 -11.81 68.00
C TYR A 32 5.18 -12.16 67.82
N MET A 33 5.53 -13.45 67.90
CA MET A 33 6.92 -13.94 67.74
C MET A 33 7.45 -13.81 66.31
N ALA A 34 6.57 -13.73 65.30
CA ALA A 34 6.96 -13.55 63.90
C ALA A 34 7.18 -12.08 63.49
N ARG A 35 6.73 -11.10 64.30
CA ARG A 35 6.77 -9.66 63.96
C ARG A 35 8.14 -9.14 63.49
N PRO A 36 9.28 -9.46 64.15
CA PRO A 36 10.58 -9.00 63.68
C PRO A 36 10.95 -9.54 62.28
N SER A 37 10.61 -10.80 61.99
CA SER A 37 10.90 -11.42 60.69
C SER A 37 10.08 -10.82 59.55
N PHE A 38 8.84 -10.41 59.81
CA PHE A 38 8.03 -9.65 58.84
C PHE A 38 8.63 -8.26 58.54
N GLY A 39 9.22 -7.60 59.54
CA GLY A 39 9.87 -6.31 59.35
C GLY A 39 11.03 -6.38 58.36
N GLU A 40 11.89 -7.40 58.51
CA GLU A 40 13.02 -7.65 57.63
C GLU A 40 12.59 -8.00 56.19
N ALA A 41 11.54 -8.83 56.03
CA ALA A 41 10.99 -9.14 54.70
C ALA A 41 10.46 -7.89 53.99
N ASN A 42 9.82 -6.99 54.73
CA ASN A 42 9.30 -5.72 54.21
C ASN A 42 10.41 -4.72 53.90
N GLU A 43 11.50 -4.73 54.66
CA GLU A 43 12.68 -3.92 54.36
C GLU A 43 13.28 -4.32 53.02
N TYR A 44 13.47 -5.63 52.78
CA TYR A 44 13.92 -6.12 51.47
C TYR A 44 12.98 -5.70 50.33
N PHE A 45 11.66 -5.77 50.53
CA PHE A 45 10.70 -5.30 49.54
C PHE A 45 10.85 -3.80 49.25
N SER A 46 10.97 -2.97 50.29
CA SER A 46 11.12 -1.52 50.16
C SER A 46 12.41 -1.10 49.45
N GLN A 47 13.45 -1.94 49.54
CA GLN A 47 14.72 -1.78 48.82
C GLN A 47 14.66 -2.28 47.37
N GLY A 48 13.52 -2.81 46.92
CA GLY A 48 13.37 -3.43 45.60
C GLY A 48 13.97 -4.83 45.49
N ASN A 49 14.42 -5.43 46.61
CA ASN A 49 14.97 -6.78 46.64
C ASN A 49 13.86 -7.82 46.83
N TYR A 50 13.05 -8.01 45.79
CA TYR A 50 11.87 -8.88 45.83
C TYR A 50 12.22 -10.35 46.06
N ILE A 51 13.36 -10.83 45.55
CA ILE A 51 13.82 -12.22 45.77
C ILE A 51 14.14 -12.46 47.25
N ALA A 52 14.92 -11.56 47.88
CA ALA A 52 15.23 -11.67 49.30
C ALA A 52 13.98 -11.55 50.16
N SER A 53 13.05 -10.67 49.80
CA SER A 53 11.76 -10.53 50.46
C SER A 53 10.95 -11.84 50.40
N LEU A 54 10.77 -12.43 49.20
CA LEU A 54 10.07 -13.70 49.00
C LEU A 54 10.73 -14.86 49.75
N SER A 55 12.07 -14.97 49.67
CA SER A 55 12.83 -15.98 50.42
C SER A 55 12.63 -15.85 51.93
N LYS A 56 12.58 -14.62 52.45
CA LYS A 56 12.30 -14.38 53.86
C LYS A 56 10.87 -14.78 54.24
N TYR A 57 9.90 -14.46 53.40
CA TYR A 57 8.51 -14.88 53.57
C TYR A 57 8.35 -16.41 53.59
N GLU A 58 9.04 -17.14 52.70
CA GLU A 58 9.07 -18.61 52.73
C GLU A 58 9.64 -19.18 54.03
N GLN A 59 10.69 -18.56 54.58
CA GLN A 59 11.24 -18.95 55.88
C GLN A 59 10.23 -18.72 57.02
N ILE A 60 9.51 -17.59 56.99
CA ILE A 60 8.46 -17.29 57.97
C ILE A 60 7.34 -18.33 57.89
N MET A 61 6.90 -18.69 56.68
CA MET A 61 5.87 -19.73 56.47
C MET A 61 6.25 -21.06 57.12
N LYS A 62 7.51 -21.49 56.95
CA LYS A 62 8.01 -22.76 57.51
C LYS A 62 8.09 -22.72 59.03
N LYS A 63 8.52 -21.58 59.61
CA LYS A 63 8.76 -21.43 61.04
C LYS A 63 7.50 -21.10 61.85
N TYR A 64 6.55 -20.40 61.23
CA TYR A 64 5.32 -19.92 61.88
C TYR A 64 4.09 -20.21 60.99
N PRO A 65 3.65 -21.48 60.85
CA PRO A 65 2.53 -21.84 59.99
C PRO A 65 1.22 -21.09 60.30
N ALA A 66 1.00 -20.73 61.57
CA ALA A 66 -0.17 -19.94 62.00
C ALA A 66 -0.22 -18.52 61.40
N ALA A 67 0.91 -17.99 60.93
CA ALA A 67 0.99 -16.71 60.23
C ALA A 67 0.95 -16.83 58.70
N GLY A 68 0.62 -18.02 58.19
CA GLY A 68 0.68 -18.34 56.77
C GLY A 68 -0.30 -17.55 55.91
N ASP A 69 -1.43 -17.12 56.44
CA ASP A 69 -2.39 -16.28 55.73
C ASP A 69 -1.78 -14.94 55.31
N ARG A 70 -1.13 -14.22 56.24
CA ARG A 70 -0.40 -12.99 55.93
C ARG A 70 0.75 -13.25 54.97
N VAL A 71 1.52 -14.31 55.18
CA VAL A 71 2.66 -14.62 54.31
C VAL A 71 2.19 -14.86 52.87
N LEU A 72 1.15 -15.66 52.65
CA LEU A 72 0.58 -15.88 51.32
C LEU A 72 0.08 -14.58 50.69
N PHE A 73 -0.60 -13.73 51.46
CA PHE A 73 -1.08 -12.44 50.95
C PHE A 73 0.07 -11.54 50.47
N GLU A 74 1.10 -11.37 51.30
CA GLU A 74 2.25 -10.50 51.00
C GLU A 74 3.08 -11.07 49.83
N MET A 75 3.32 -12.39 49.80
CA MET A 75 3.98 -13.04 48.66
C MET A 75 3.18 -12.87 47.36
N GLY A 76 1.86 -13.00 47.44
CA GLY A 76 0.96 -12.75 46.31
C GLY A 76 1.11 -11.35 45.73
N ILE A 77 1.17 -10.33 46.60
CA ILE A 77 1.42 -8.95 46.20
C ILE A 77 2.81 -8.80 45.55
N ILE A 78 3.86 -9.36 46.16
CA ILE A 78 5.23 -9.22 45.65
C ILE A 78 5.40 -9.87 44.27
N TYR A 79 4.78 -11.04 44.05
CA TYR A 79 4.80 -11.70 42.75
C TYR A 79 4.06 -10.92 41.66
N ALA A 80 3.04 -10.13 41.99
CA ALA A 80 2.34 -9.29 41.02
C ALA A 80 2.86 -7.85 40.94
N TYR A 81 3.86 -7.48 41.76
CA TYR A 81 4.28 -6.09 41.90
C TYR A 81 4.86 -5.55 40.58
N PRO A 82 4.37 -4.40 40.05
CA PRO A 82 4.82 -3.88 38.75
C PRO A 82 6.31 -3.62 38.65
N GLY A 83 6.94 -3.20 39.75
CA GLY A 83 8.38 -2.94 39.82
C GLY A 83 9.24 -4.19 40.02
N ASN A 84 8.63 -5.37 40.18
CA ASN A 84 9.35 -6.64 40.25
C ASN A 84 9.62 -7.13 38.83
N GLU A 85 10.88 -7.07 38.40
CA GLU A 85 11.31 -7.57 37.08
C GLU A 85 11.07 -9.09 36.94
N GLN A 86 11.02 -9.80 38.06
CA GLN A 86 10.73 -11.23 38.14
C GLN A 86 9.28 -11.49 38.58
N LYS A 87 8.37 -10.54 38.32
CA LYS A 87 6.94 -10.72 38.57
C LYS A 87 6.43 -11.99 37.87
N ASP A 88 5.58 -12.71 38.59
CA ASP A 88 5.01 -13.99 38.18
C ASP A 88 3.54 -14.01 38.60
N TYR A 89 2.67 -13.59 37.68
CA TYR A 89 1.23 -13.52 37.92
C TYR A 89 0.64 -14.88 38.31
N GLN A 90 1.22 -15.99 37.81
CA GLN A 90 0.73 -17.32 38.15
C GLN A 90 1.02 -17.65 39.62
N LYS A 91 2.25 -17.40 40.08
CA LYS A 91 2.59 -17.59 41.51
C LYS A 91 1.81 -16.65 42.42
N SER A 92 1.53 -15.43 41.96
CA SER A 92 0.68 -14.48 42.68
C SER A 92 -0.73 -15.05 42.90
N LEU A 93 -1.37 -15.54 41.84
CA LEU A 93 -2.69 -16.17 41.90
C LEU A 93 -2.70 -17.41 42.78
N GLU A 94 -1.68 -18.26 42.68
CA GLU A 94 -1.52 -19.44 43.53
C GLU A 94 -1.45 -19.09 45.01
N CYS A 95 -0.75 -18.00 45.37
CA CYS A 95 -0.69 -17.53 46.75
C CYS A 95 -2.07 -17.10 47.27
N PHE A 96 -2.81 -16.29 46.51
CA PHE A 96 -4.15 -15.85 46.89
C PHE A 96 -5.17 -17.01 46.92
N GLN A 97 -5.13 -17.91 45.94
CA GLN A 97 -5.99 -19.09 45.90
C GLN A 97 -5.73 -20.03 47.08
N LYS A 98 -4.46 -20.24 47.42
CA LYS A 98 -4.07 -21.04 48.58
C LYS A 98 -4.51 -20.38 49.89
N LEU A 99 -4.43 -19.05 49.98
CA LEU A 99 -4.96 -18.31 51.13
C LEU A 99 -6.45 -18.56 51.32
N LEU A 100 -7.24 -18.43 50.25
CA LEU A 100 -8.69 -18.65 50.29
C LEU A 100 -9.08 -20.09 50.65
N LYS A 101 -8.25 -21.06 50.24
CA LYS A 101 -8.46 -22.49 50.49
C LYS A 101 -8.07 -22.90 51.91
N ASP A 102 -6.87 -22.53 52.33
CA ASP A 102 -6.26 -23.02 53.57
C ASP A 102 -6.65 -22.15 54.78
N TYR A 103 -7.06 -20.89 54.56
CA TYR A 103 -7.43 -19.90 55.58
C TYR A 103 -8.76 -19.18 55.27
N PRO A 104 -9.90 -19.90 55.24
CA PRO A 104 -11.18 -19.33 54.81
C PRO A 104 -11.70 -18.19 55.71
N GLU A 105 -11.27 -18.11 56.96
CA GLU A 105 -11.65 -17.06 57.92
C GLU A 105 -10.60 -15.93 58.04
N SER A 106 -9.61 -15.90 57.13
CA SER A 106 -8.55 -14.88 57.19
C SER A 106 -9.11 -13.47 56.93
N ARG A 107 -8.56 -12.49 57.65
CA ARG A 107 -8.80 -11.06 57.40
C ARG A 107 -8.42 -10.61 55.98
N TYR A 108 -7.55 -11.36 55.29
CA TYR A 108 -7.08 -11.05 53.94
C TYR A 108 -7.94 -11.68 52.85
N ARG A 109 -9.01 -12.39 53.20
CA ARG A 109 -9.85 -13.14 52.25
C ARG A 109 -10.44 -12.24 51.18
N GLN A 110 -11.10 -11.15 51.56
CA GLN A 110 -11.77 -10.26 50.60
C GLN A 110 -10.75 -9.58 49.69
N ASP A 111 -9.68 -9.03 50.26
CA ASP A 111 -8.58 -8.43 49.52
C ASP A 111 -7.96 -9.42 48.53
N SER A 112 -7.83 -10.70 48.90
CA SER A 112 -7.29 -11.75 48.02
C SER A 112 -8.21 -12.03 46.81
N VAL A 113 -9.53 -12.02 47.00
CA VAL A 113 -10.49 -12.17 45.89
C VAL A 113 -10.37 -10.99 44.91
N GLU A 114 -10.27 -9.78 45.42
CA GLU A 114 -10.12 -8.57 44.60
C GLU A 114 -8.77 -8.56 43.88
N MET A 115 -7.70 -8.98 44.56
CA MET A 115 -6.39 -9.11 43.97
C MET A 115 -6.33 -10.15 42.86
N ILE A 116 -7.00 -11.31 43.00
CA ILE A 116 -7.09 -12.30 41.91
C ILE A 116 -7.68 -11.66 40.64
N ALA A 117 -8.82 -10.99 40.76
CA ALA A 117 -9.46 -10.32 39.62
C ALA A 117 -8.58 -9.23 39.01
N HIS A 118 -7.86 -8.48 39.84
CA HIS A 118 -6.90 -7.46 39.39
C HIS A 118 -5.72 -8.08 38.63
N VAL A 119 -5.08 -9.10 39.22
CA VAL A 119 -3.91 -9.79 38.65
C VAL A 119 -4.25 -10.44 37.31
N ASP A 120 -5.41 -11.09 37.20
CA ASP A 120 -5.88 -11.66 35.93
C ASP A 120 -6.04 -10.58 34.84
N ASN A 121 -6.64 -9.44 35.18
CA ASN A 121 -6.85 -8.34 34.25
C ASN A 121 -5.52 -7.76 33.74
N VAL A 122 -4.57 -7.53 34.67
CA VAL A 122 -3.24 -7.01 34.34
C VAL A 122 -2.47 -8.03 33.50
N ALA A 123 -2.48 -9.31 33.86
CA ALA A 123 -1.79 -10.36 33.11
C ALA A 123 -2.28 -10.47 31.66
N ILE A 124 -3.60 -10.34 31.43
CA ILE A 124 -4.18 -10.32 30.07
C ILE A 124 -3.71 -9.09 29.29
N LYS A 125 -3.70 -7.92 29.93
CA LYS A 125 -3.24 -6.67 29.29
C LYS A 125 -1.76 -6.72 28.95
N ASP A 126 -0.91 -7.21 29.84
CA ASP A 126 0.53 -7.34 29.61
C ASP A 126 0.83 -8.29 28.44
N LYS A 127 0.15 -9.43 28.37
CA LYS A 127 0.24 -10.34 27.21
C LYS A 127 -0.15 -9.64 25.91
N ARG A 128 -1.22 -8.83 25.94
CA ARG A 128 -1.66 -8.05 24.78
C ARG A 128 -0.65 -6.97 24.39
N ILE A 129 -0.05 -6.28 25.35
CA ILE A 129 0.99 -5.28 25.11
C ILE A 129 2.20 -5.91 24.43
N ILE A 130 2.68 -7.07 24.92
CA ILE A 130 3.79 -7.80 24.31
C ILE A 130 3.45 -8.21 22.87
N ALA A 131 2.24 -8.72 22.63
CA ALA A 131 1.80 -9.09 21.30
C ALA A 131 1.74 -7.89 20.34
N LEU A 132 1.20 -6.75 20.81
CA LEU A 132 1.14 -5.52 20.02
C LEU A 132 2.53 -4.94 19.74
N GLN A 133 3.43 -4.95 20.72
CA GLN A 133 4.82 -4.52 20.53
C GLN A 133 5.51 -5.34 19.45
N LYS A 134 5.34 -6.67 19.46
CA LYS A 134 5.88 -7.54 18.41
C LYS A 134 5.31 -7.20 17.03
N GLN A 135 4.02 -6.92 16.93
CA GLN A 135 3.38 -6.50 15.68
C GLN A 135 3.93 -5.15 15.19
N ILE A 136 4.07 -4.17 16.07
CA ILE A 136 4.65 -2.85 15.75
C ILE A 136 6.06 -3.02 15.18
N THR A 137 6.93 -3.77 15.85
CA THR A 137 8.30 -4.01 15.36
C THR A 137 8.33 -4.70 14.00
N THR A 138 7.40 -5.62 13.74
CA THR A 138 7.29 -6.29 12.43
C THR A 138 6.88 -5.29 11.35
N LEU A 139 5.86 -4.46 11.62
CA LEU A 139 5.38 -3.44 10.69
C LEU A 139 6.45 -2.37 10.41
N GLU A 140 7.22 -1.96 11.41
CA GLU A 140 8.34 -1.02 11.24
C GLU A 140 9.41 -1.57 10.28
N GLN A 141 9.71 -2.87 10.36
CA GLN A 141 10.64 -3.53 9.43
C GLN A 141 10.08 -3.59 8.01
N GLU A 142 8.80 -3.92 7.86
CA GLU A 142 8.12 -3.94 6.54
C GLU A 142 8.07 -2.56 5.89
N LEU A 143 7.74 -1.52 6.66
CA LEU A 143 7.73 -0.13 6.17
C LEU A 143 9.12 0.29 5.67
N LYS A 144 10.17 0.00 6.43
CA LYS A 144 11.54 0.28 6.02
C LYS A 144 11.92 -0.44 4.72
N SER A 145 11.47 -1.69 4.54
CA SER A 145 11.69 -2.42 3.30
C SER A 145 10.99 -1.77 2.12
N ARG A 146 9.73 -1.34 2.29
CA ARG A 146 8.95 -0.66 1.25
C ARG A 146 9.56 0.70 0.88
N ASP A 147 10.07 1.46 1.84
CA ASP A 147 10.73 2.74 1.56
C ASP A 147 11.96 2.56 0.67
N ASN A 148 12.74 1.49 0.89
CA ASN A 148 13.88 1.17 0.03
C ASN A 148 13.44 0.82 -1.40
N GLU A 149 12.34 0.08 -1.56
CA GLU A 149 11.77 -0.27 -2.86
C GLU A 149 11.29 0.98 -3.60
N VAL A 150 10.56 1.88 -2.92
CA VAL A 150 10.11 3.15 -3.48
C VAL A 150 11.30 4.01 -3.94
N ALA A 151 12.38 4.07 -3.15
CA ALA A 151 13.58 4.80 -3.53
C ALA A 151 14.25 4.21 -4.79
N ALA A 152 14.31 2.89 -4.92
CA ALA A 152 14.85 2.22 -6.10
C ALA A 152 13.99 2.50 -7.35
N LEU A 153 12.67 2.43 -7.22
CA LEU A 153 11.74 2.73 -8.32
C LEU A 153 11.87 4.19 -8.80
N ARG A 154 11.99 5.15 -7.88
CA ARG A 154 12.20 6.57 -8.24
C ARG A 154 13.46 6.76 -9.08
N LYS A 155 14.57 6.13 -8.71
CA LYS A 155 15.82 6.19 -9.47
C LYS A 155 15.67 5.61 -10.88
N ASN A 156 14.89 4.52 -11.02
CA ASN A 156 14.61 3.93 -12.33
C ASN A 156 13.77 4.87 -13.21
N ILE A 157 12.75 5.51 -12.63
CA ILE A 157 11.93 6.50 -13.34
C ILE A 157 12.80 7.65 -13.85
N GLU A 158 13.65 8.23 -13.00
CA GLU A 158 14.55 9.31 -13.40
C GLU A 158 15.53 8.91 -14.52
N ALA A 159 15.96 7.65 -14.54
CA ALA A 159 16.83 7.13 -15.59
C ALA A 159 16.08 6.99 -16.93
N LEU A 160 14.87 6.45 -16.89
CA LEU A 160 14.00 6.31 -18.06
C LEU A 160 13.60 7.67 -18.63
N GLU A 161 13.29 8.65 -17.78
CA GLU A 161 12.97 10.02 -18.21
C GLU A 161 14.17 10.68 -18.93
N ARG A 162 15.38 10.50 -18.40
CA ARG A 162 16.61 10.97 -19.05
C ARG A 162 16.83 10.30 -20.40
N GLU A 163 16.65 8.99 -20.46
CA GLU A 163 16.76 8.24 -21.71
C GLU A 163 15.73 8.73 -22.75
N LEU A 164 14.47 8.89 -22.34
CA LEU A 164 13.41 9.39 -23.21
C LEU A 164 13.72 10.80 -23.72
N LYS A 165 14.17 11.70 -22.84
CA LYS A 165 14.58 13.07 -23.22
C LYS A 165 15.71 13.05 -24.25
N ASN A 166 16.69 12.17 -24.09
CA ASN A 166 17.80 12.02 -25.04
C ASN A 166 17.31 11.49 -26.39
N ARG A 167 16.42 10.49 -26.39
CA ARG A 167 15.81 9.95 -27.62
C ARG A 167 15.00 11.02 -28.35
N ILE A 168 14.18 11.80 -27.64
CA ILE A 168 13.40 12.91 -28.23
C ILE A 168 14.33 13.97 -28.82
N SER A 169 15.39 14.36 -28.10
CA SER A 169 16.36 15.36 -28.56
C SER A 169 17.15 14.88 -29.79
N ALA A 170 17.30 13.56 -29.95
CA ALA A 170 17.96 12.95 -31.11
C ALA A 170 17.05 12.86 -32.35
N ILE A 171 15.73 13.09 -32.23
CA ILE A 171 14.83 13.18 -33.38
C ILE A 171 15.17 14.48 -34.12
N PRO A 172 15.63 14.42 -35.38
CA PRO A 172 15.99 15.63 -36.11
C PRO A 172 14.75 16.51 -36.30
N ASN A 173 14.76 17.71 -35.71
CA ASN A 173 13.76 18.75 -35.95
C ASN A 173 14.04 19.46 -37.29
N MET A 174 14.14 18.68 -38.37
CA MET A 174 14.35 19.19 -39.72
C MET A 174 13.08 19.03 -40.56
N PRO A 175 12.73 20.03 -41.39
CA PRO A 175 11.60 19.90 -42.29
C PRO A 175 11.83 18.78 -43.30
N ALA A 176 10.76 18.09 -43.69
CA ALA A 176 10.78 17.08 -44.73
C ALA A 176 11.04 17.73 -46.10
N ASP A 177 12.00 17.20 -46.87
CA ASP A 177 12.25 17.59 -48.26
C ASP A 177 11.40 16.80 -49.25
N ARG A 178 10.94 15.60 -48.85
CA ARG A 178 10.12 14.70 -49.67
C ARG A 178 9.05 13.96 -48.85
N ILE A 179 7.87 13.83 -49.43
CA ILE A 179 6.81 12.90 -49.03
C ILE A 179 6.81 11.73 -50.01
N LEU A 180 6.90 10.51 -49.50
CA LEU A 180 6.74 9.28 -50.28
C LEU A 180 5.43 8.60 -49.87
N ILE A 181 4.55 8.38 -50.84
CA ILE A 181 3.28 7.67 -50.66
C ILE A 181 3.36 6.38 -51.47
N GLU A 182 3.23 5.24 -50.80
CA GLU A 182 3.20 3.92 -51.44
C GLU A 182 1.79 3.34 -51.29
N LYS A 183 1.03 3.33 -52.39
CA LYS A 183 -0.40 3.03 -52.33
C LYS A 183 -0.65 1.58 -51.92
N ARG A 184 0.09 0.62 -52.49
CA ARG A 184 0.03 -0.80 -52.08
C ARG A 184 0.26 -1.01 -50.58
N LYS A 185 1.16 -0.25 -49.98
CA LYS A 185 1.50 -0.36 -48.56
C LYS A 185 0.61 0.47 -47.64
N ARG A 186 -0.29 1.31 -48.18
CA ARG A 186 -1.10 2.27 -47.42
C ARG A 186 -0.21 3.07 -46.46
N ARG A 187 0.89 3.60 -47.00
CA ARG A 187 1.92 4.27 -46.21
C ARG A 187 2.32 5.60 -46.80
N LEU A 188 2.36 6.61 -45.94
CA LEU A 188 2.99 7.92 -46.20
C LEU A 188 4.25 8.02 -45.35
N THR A 189 5.36 8.40 -45.96
CA THR A 189 6.66 8.54 -45.29
C THR A 189 7.19 9.95 -45.50
N LEU A 190 7.54 10.65 -44.42
CA LEU A 190 8.27 11.91 -44.48
C LEU A 190 9.76 11.62 -44.47
N ILE A 191 10.48 12.22 -45.43
CA ILE A 191 11.91 12.02 -45.62
C ILE A 191 12.59 13.39 -45.56
N ALA A 192 13.77 13.43 -44.95
CA ALA A 192 14.70 14.57 -45.04
C ALA A 192 16.13 14.05 -45.18
N ARG A 193 16.85 14.52 -46.21
CA ARG A 193 18.24 14.09 -46.50
C ARG A 193 18.40 12.57 -46.54
N ASP A 194 17.47 11.91 -47.25
CA ASP A 194 17.36 10.45 -47.40
C ASP A 194 17.17 9.66 -46.09
N LYS A 195 16.86 10.33 -44.97
CA LYS A 195 16.47 9.70 -43.72
C LYS A 195 14.96 9.76 -43.53
N VAL A 196 14.37 8.64 -43.10
CA VAL A 196 12.97 8.58 -42.70
C VAL A 196 12.79 9.36 -41.40
N LEU A 197 11.95 10.39 -41.43
CA LEU A 197 11.55 11.16 -40.26
C LEU A 197 10.36 10.52 -39.55
N LYS A 198 9.31 10.21 -40.32
CA LYS A 198 8.02 9.70 -39.84
C LYS A 198 7.36 8.79 -40.88
N MET A 199 6.52 7.88 -40.40
CA MET A 199 5.69 7.00 -41.22
C MET A 199 4.28 6.98 -40.67
N TYR A 200 3.29 7.06 -41.57
CA TYR A 200 1.87 7.09 -41.23
C TYR A 200 1.12 6.06 -42.05
N LYS A 201 0.10 5.44 -41.45
CA LYS A 201 -0.89 4.67 -42.18
C LYS A 201 -1.86 5.64 -42.84
N ILE A 202 -2.30 5.33 -44.06
CA ILE A 202 -3.20 6.21 -44.81
C ILE A 202 -4.40 5.46 -45.36
N ALA A 203 -5.51 6.17 -45.55
CA ALA A 203 -6.59 5.75 -46.42
C ALA A 203 -6.55 6.53 -47.74
N LEU A 204 -6.84 5.85 -48.84
CA LEU A 204 -6.77 6.37 -50.20
C LEU A 204 -8.16 6.57 -50.81
N GLY A 205 -8.17 6.88 -52.10
CA GLY A 205 -9.38 6.82 -52.90
C GLY A 205 -9.98 5.40 -52.92
N GLY A 206 -11.31 5.29 -52.86
CA GLY A 206 -12.01 3.99 -52.83
C GLY A 206 -11.81 3.08 -54.05
N ASN A 207 -11.06 3.54 -55.06
CA ASN A 207 -10.53 2.73 -56.15
C ASN A 207 -9.00 2.95 -56.23
N PRO A 208 -8.22 2.39 -55.31
CA PRO A 208 -6.81 2.76 -55.16
C PRO A 208 -5.92 2.23 -56.27
N ASP A 209 -6.35 1.26 -57.09
CA ASP A 209 -5.47 0.61 -58.06
C ASP A 209 -5.24 1.44 -59.33
N GLY A 210 -3.96 1.70 -59.63
CA GLY A 210 -3.51 2.46 -60.80
C GLY A 210 -3.70 3.97 -60.68
N PRO A 211 -3.15 4.75 -61.64
CA PRO A 211 -3.19 6.20 -61.59
C PRO A 211 -4.61 6.73 -61.81
N LYS A 212 -4.87 7.92 -61.25
CA LYS A 212 -6.07 8.72 -61.54
C LYS A 212 -6.11 9.13 -63.02
N ILE A 213 -7.22 8.85 -63.68
CA ILE A 213 -7.43 9.07 -65.12
C ILE A 213 -8.48 10.15 -65.38
N ARG A 214 -9.56 10.18 -64.58
CA ARG A 214 -10.66 11.11 -64.76
C ARG A 214 -11.30 11.56 -63.46
N GLN A 215 -11.99 12.68 -63.50
CA GLN A 215 -12.85 13.12 -62.42
C GLN A 215 -13.88 12.04 -62.08
N GLY A 216 -14.03 11.74 -60.79
CA GLY A 216 -15.00 10.76 -60.30
C GLY A 216 -14.57 9.29 -60.34
N ASP A 217 -13.35 8.96 -60.79
CA ASP A 217 -12.85 7.57 -60.79
C ASP A 217 -12.44 7.01 -59.42
N ASN A 218 -12.51 7.85 -58.37
CA ASN A 218 -12.10 7.58 -56.99
C ASN A 218 -10.67 7.05 -56.83
N LYS A 219 -9.79 7.33 -57.79
CA LYS A 219 -8.38 6.94 -57.72
C LYS A 219 -7.53 8.04 -57.10
N THR A 220 -6.57 7.63 -56.27
CA THR A 220 -5.44 8.49 -55.88
C THR A 220 -4.41 8.47 -57.01
N PRO A 221 -3.89 9.65 -57.44
CA PRO A 221 -2.94 9.73 -58.56
C PRO A 221 -1.63 9.00 -58.29
N GLU A 222 -0.85 8.74 -59.34
CA GLU A 222 0.51 8.19 -59.27
C GLU A 222 1.44 9.08 -60.10
N GLY A 223 2.58 9.46 -59.54
CA GLY A 223 3.50 10.40 -60.16
C GLY A 223 4.18 11.32 -59.14
N THR A 224 4.80 12.38 -59.67
CA THR A 224 5.49 13.40 -58.86
C THR A 224 4.67 14.69 -58.84
N TYR A 225 4.49 15.23 -57.64
CA TYR A 225 3.74 16.46 -57.35
C TYR A 225 4.51 17.30 -56.32
N ILE A 226 3.99 18.48 -56.00
CA ILE A 226 4.45 19.30 -54.88
C ILE A 226 3.29 19.68 -53.97
N ILE A 227 3.58 20.00 -52.72
CA ILE A 227 2.61 20.69 -51.85
C ILE A 227 2.57 22.16 -52.26
N ASP A 228 1.46 22.64 -52.82
CA ASP A 228 1.36 24.02 -53.32
C ASP A 228 0.58 24.96 -52.38
N SER A 229 -0.32 24.43 -51.57
CA SER A 229 -1.21 25.24 -50.72
C SER A 229 -1.75 24.46 -49.51
N ARG A 230 -2.32 25.19 -48.55
CA ARG A 230 -2.83 24.67 -47.27
C ARG A 230 -4.17 25.28 -46.96
N ASN A 231 -5.07 24.47 -46.42
CA ASN A 231 -6.39 24.91 -46.00
C ASN A 231 -6.64 24.47 -44.55
N ARG A 232 -6.66 25.44 -43.62
CA ARG A 232 -6.95 25.24 -42.20
C ARG A 232 -8.45 25.26 -41.89
N ASP A 233 -9.26 25.85 -42.77
CA ASP A 233 -10.71 25.97 -42.62
C ASP A 233 -11.44 24.96 -43.51
N SER A 234 -10.84 23.78 -43.67
CA SER A 234 -11.34 22.77 -44.58
C SER A 234 -12.54 22.02 -43.95
N ARG A 235 -13.34 21.33 -44.78
CA ARG A 235 -14.41 20.42 -44.28
C ARG A 235 -13.86 19.18 -43.55
N TYR A 236 -12.53 19.04 -43.60
CA TYR A 236 -11.69 18.12 -42.84
C TYR A 236 -10.78 18.96 -41.94
N HIS A 237 -10.25 18.38 -40.87
CA HIS A 237 -9.49 19.11 -39.85
C HIS A 237 -8.42 20.07 -40.41
N LEU A 238 -7.47 19.54 -41.18
CA LEU A 238 -6.46 20.29 -41.92
C LEU A 238 -6.25 19.60 -43.27
N ALA A 239 -5.94 20.37 -44.31
CA ALA A 239 -5.68 19.80 -45.64
C ALA A 239 -4.51 20.50 -46.35
N LEU A 240 -3.65 19.70 -46.97
CA LEU A 240 -2.53 20.14 -47.80
C LEU A 240 -2.81 19.74 -49.25
N HIS A 241 -2.86 20.70 -50.18
CA HIS A 241 -3.11 20.43 -51.58
C HIS A 241 -1.82 19.95 -52.26
N ILE A 242 -1.94 18.90 -53.09
CA ILE A 242 -0.87 18.48 -53.99
C ILE A 242 -1.14 19.03 -55.39
N SER A 243 -0.09 19.33 -56.15
CA SER A 243 -0.17 19.93 -57.49
C SER A 243 -0.70 18.99 -58.60
N TYR A 244 -1.67 18.13 -58.29
CA TYR A 244 -2.41 17.32 -59.25
C TYR A 244 -3.50 18.17 -59.93
N PRO A 245 -3.70 18.06 -61.26
CA PRO A 245 -2.96 17.21 -62.20
C PRO A 245 -1.62 17.83 -62.62
N ASN A 246 -0.61 17.00 -62.88
CA ASN A 246 0.62 17.44 -63.54
C ASN A 246 0.49 17.37 -65.08
N ASP A 247 1.56 17.66 -65.82
CA ASP A 247 1.51 17.69 -67.29
C ASP A 247 1.21 16.33 -67.92
N GLU A 248 1.73 15.25 -67.36
CA GLU A 248 1.46 13.90 -67.84
C GLU A 248 0.02 13.47 -67.56
N ASP A 249 -0.53 13.84 -66.40
CA ASP A 249 -1.94 13.66 -66.08
C ASP A 249 -2.85 14.39 -67.07
N ARG A 250 -2.53 15.67 -67.35
CA ARG A 250 -3.28 16.48 -68.33
C ARG A 250 -3.19 15.91 -69.74
N LYS A 251 -2.00 15.47 -70.19
CA LYS A 251 -1.82 14.81 -71.51
C LYS A 251 -2.63 13.52 -71.60
N ARG A 252 -2.59 12.67 -70.58
CA ARG A 252 -3.34 11.41 -70.50
C ARG A 252 -4.85 11.64 -70.55
N ALA A 253 -5.36 12.59 -69.77
CA ALA A 253 -6.79 12.94 -69.77
C ALA A 253 -7.24 13.51 -71.12
N ARG A 254 -6.44 14.40 -71.74
CA ARG A 254 -6.71 14.95 -73.08
C ARG A 254 -6.81 13.88 -74.17
N ARG A 255 -5.88 12.90 -74.20
CA ARG A 255 -5.92 11.78 -75.16
C ARG A 255 -7.20 10.94 -75.06
N LEU A 256 -7.81 10.90 -73.88
CA LEU A 256 -9.02 10.14 -73.61
C LEU A 256 -10.30 10.98 -73.69
N GLY A 257 -10.20 12.28 -73.99
CA GLY A 257 -11.36 13.18 -74.04
C GLY A 257 -12.07 13.39 -72.69
N VAL A 258 -11.35 13.24 -71.57
CA VAL A 258 -11.92 13.35 -70.21
C VAL A 258 -11.29 14.49 -69.41
N SER A 259 -11.99 14.98 -68.40
CA SER A 259 -11.41 15.88 -67.39
C SER A 259 -10.62 15.06 -66.36
N PRO A 260 -9.36 15.42 -66.03
CA PRO A 260 -8.61 14.77 -64.95
C PRO A 260 -9.19 15.06 -63.56
N GLY A 261 -9.98 16.14 -63.43
CA GLY A 261 -10.37 16.70 -62.14
C GLY A 261 -9.23 17.47 -61.48
N GLY A 262 -9.23 17.53 -60.15
CA GLY A 262 -8.26 18.27 -59.34
C GLY A 262 -8.52 18.07 -57.84
N ASN A 263 -8.03 19.00 -57.00
CA ASN A 263 -8.27 19.05 -55.56
C ASN A 263 -7.89 17.75 -54.82
N ILE A 264 -6.73 17.19 -55.16
CA ILE A 264 -6.18 16.07 -54.39
C ILE A 264 -5.45 16.66 -53.19
N MET A 265 -5.83 16.21 -52.00
CA MET A 265 -5.29 16.71 -50.75
C MET A 265 -4.71 15.57 -49.91
N ILE A 266 -3.74 15.89 -49.07
CA ILE A 266 -3.43 15.12 -47.86
C ILE A 266 -4.21 15.79 -46.73
N HIS A 267 -5.11 15.09 -46.04
CA HIS A 267 -5.98 15.72 -45.04
C HIS A 267 -6.25 14.84 -43.81
N GLY A 268 -6.66 15.48 -42.72
CA GLY A 268 -7.13 14.81 -41.51
C GLY A 268 -8.52 14.20 -41.67
N LEU A 269 -9.16 13.83 -40.56
CA LEU A 269 -10.50 13.27 -40.57
C LEU A 269 -11.56 14.34 -40.86
N ARG A 270 -12.74 13.89 -41.30
CA ARG A 270 -13.89 14.77 -41.51
C ARG A 270 -14.29 15.40 -40.18
N ASN A 271 -14.62 16.69 -40.19
CA ASN A 271 -15.03 17.39 -38.97
C ASN A 271 -16.24 16.66 -38.34
N GLY A 272 -16.19 16.45 -37.02
CA GLY A 272 -17.18 15.67 -36.26
C GLY A 272 -16.92 14.15 -36.20
N PHE A 273 -15.91 13.63 -36.91
CA PHE A 273 -15.55 12.21 -36.93
C PHE A 273 -14.14 11.93 -36.38
N SER A 274 -13.55 12.86 -35.63
CA SER A 274 -12.20 12.71 -35.07
C SER A 274 -12.07 11.47 -34.16
N TRP A 275 -13.14 11.06 -33.49
CA TRP A 275 -13.21 9.89 -32.61
C TRP A 275 -12.89 8.56 -33.30
N ILE A 276 -12.99 8.49 -34.64
CA ILE A 276 -12.63 7.30 -35.42
C ILE A 276 -11.12 7.02 -35.32
N GLY A 277 -10.29 8.07 -35.25
CA GLY A 277 -8.83 7.97 -35.11
C GLY A 277 -8.21 6.95 -36.08
N ASP A 278 -7.37 6.06 -35.55
CA ASP A 278 -6.63 5.04 -36.30
C ASP A 278 -7.54 4.11 -37.13
N PHE A 279 -8.77 3.84 -36.67
CA PHE A 279 -9.71 2.96 -37.37
C PHE A 279 -10.11 3.48 -38.76
N HIS A 280 -9.85 4.75 -39.07
CA HIS A 280 -10.13 5.32 -40.40
C HIS A 280 -9.40 4.61 -41.55
N THR A 281 -8.29 3.91 -41.26
CA THR A 281 -7.51 3.16 -42.24
C THR A 281 -8.04 1.76 -42.51
N ALA A 282 -9.14 1.34 -41.86
CA ALA A 282 -9.75 0.04 -42.10
C ALA A 282 -10.30 -0.12 -43.54
N ASN A 283 -10.62 0.98 -44.22
CA ASN A 283 -11.09 0.98 -45.61
C ASN A 283 -10.53 2.21 -46.36
N ASP A 284 -10.37 2.09 -47.68
CA ASP A 284 -10.08 3.24 -48.56
C ASP A 284 -11.41 3.97 -48.88
N TRP A 285 -11.58 5.20 -48.36
CA TRP A 285 -12.88 5.88 -48.35
C TRP A 285 -12.89 7.24 -49.06
N THR A 286 -11.73 7.76 -49.46
CA THR A 286 -11.68 9.09 -50.07
C THR A 286 -12.14 9.02 -51.54
N LYS A 287 -12.25 10.18 -52.20
CA LYS A 287 -12.50 10.27 -53.66
C LYS A 287 -11.21 10.43 -54.48
N GLY A 288 -10.06 10.17 -53.86
CA GLY A 288 -8.72 10.29 -54.45
C GLY A 288 -7.71 11.03 -53.57
N CYS A 289 -8.15 11.67 -52.50
CA CYS A 289 -7.29 12.24 -51.46
C CYS A 289 -6.54 11.17 -50.66
N ILE A 290 -5.61 11.62 -49.84
CA ILE A 290 -4.86 10.81 -48.89
C ILE A 290 -5.27 11.24 -47.48
N ALA A 291 -5.91 10.35 -46.73
CA ALA A 291 -6.38 10.65 -45.39
C ALA A 291 -5.45 10.07 -44.33
N VAL A 292 -5.27 10.84 -43.27
CA VAL A 292 -4.57 10.52 -42.01
C VAL A 292 -5.44 10.95 -40.83
N THR A 293 -5.01 10.69 -39.59
CA THR A 293 -5.66 11.24 -38.39
C THR A 293 -5.44 12.75 -38.26
N ASN A 294 -6.15 13.39 -37.33
CA ASN A 294 -6.03 14.84 -37.11
C ASN A 294 -4.65 15.21 -36.53
N GLU A 295 -4.18 14.40 -35.58
CA GLU A 295 -2.89 14.55 -34.93
C GLU A 295 -1.74 14.37 -35.94
N GLU A 296 -1.89 13.40 -36.84
CA GLU A 296 -0.92 13.14 -37.91
C GLU A 296 -0.90 14.25 -38.96
N ILE A 297 -2.05 14.77 -39.41
CA ILE A 297 -2.03 15.87 -40.39
C ILE A 297 -1.43 17.15 -39.82
N GLU A 298 -1.62 17.42 -38.53
CA GLU A 298 -0.97 18.54 -37.86
C GLU A 298 0.55 18.35 -37.80
N GLU A 299 1.02 17.14 -37.50
CA GLU A 299 2.45 16.82 -37.51
C GLU A 299 3.05 16.95 -38.91
N ILE A 300 2.38 16.37 -39.92
CA ILE A 300 2.77 16.49 -41.33
C ILE A 300 2.84 17.96 -41.72
N ALA A 301 1.83 18.77 -41.38
CA ALA A 301 1.81 20.18 -41.71
C ALA A 301 2.92 20.99 -41.01
N ARG A 302 3.35 20.63 -39.80
CA ARG A 302 4.50 21.26 -39.15
C ARG A 302 5.82 20.92 -39.84
N LEU A 303 5.98 19.69 -40.32
CA LEU A 303 7.24 19.18 -40.88
C LEU A 303 7.40 19.44 -42.38
N VAL A 304 6.30 19.50 -43.12
CA VAL A 304 6.29 19.70 -44.58
C VAL A 304 6.17 21.19 -44.87
N ARG A 305 6.79 21.70 -45.94
CA ARG A 305 6.66 23.09 -46.42
C ARG A 305 5.97 23.12 -47.79
N ASN A 306 5.47 24.27 -48.21
CA ASN A 306 5.06 24.42 -49.61
C ASN A 306 6.31 24.29 -50.50
N GLY A 307 6.18 23.61 -51.63
CA GLY A 307 7.29 23.20 -52.49
C GLY A 307 7.90 21.83 -52.16
N THR A 308 7.55 21.21 -51.01
CA THR A 308 7.98 19.84 -50.70
C THR A 308 7.48 18.87 -51.78
N ILE A 309 8.37 18.01 -52.28
CA ILE A 309 8.07 17.05 -53.34
C ILE A 309 7.23 15.91 -52.77
N VAL A 310 6.20 15.48 -53.51
CA VAL A 310 5.34 14.34 -53.18
C VAL A 310 5.47 13.30 -54.30
N HIS A 311 6.03 12.15 -53.99
CA HIS A 311 6.05 10.99 -54.88
C HIS A 311 4.96 10.02 -54.48
N ILE A 312 4.08 9.68 -55.42
CA ILE A 312 3.03 8.68 -55.21
C ILE A 312 3.31 7.49 -56.12
N LEU A 313 3.65 6.37 -55.49
CA LEU A 313 3.99 5.10 -56.12
C LEU A 313 2.82 4.10 -56.01
N PRO A 314 2.74 3.11 -56.92
CA PRO A 314 1.71 2.08 -56.92
C PRO A 314 1.52 1.33 -55.60
#